data_AF-A0A410P4H9-F1
#
_entry.id   AF-A0A410P4H9-F1
#
_cell.length_a   1.000
_cell.length_b   1.000
_cell.length_c   1.000
_cell.angle_alpha   90.00
_cell.angle_beta   90.00
_cell.angle_gamma   90.00
#
_symmetry.space_group_name_H-M   'P 1'
#
loop_
_entity.id
_entity.type
_entity.pdbx_description
1 polymer ?
#
loop_
_entity_poly.entity_id
_entity_poly.type
_entity_poly.pdbx_seq_one_letter_code
_entity_poly.pdbx_strand_id
1 'polypeptide(L)'
;MAEIPQLTDLTLEITNACNLRCRCCGIWKERKARSLSLSAIEYIVSVLLKKIKINSVALTGGEPFLHPQFDGIFKFFHILKLKKLVRAIGIYSNGFGHSRIVGFLEKHGDMLKGVSLGISLDGLKAHHDDLRGRAGAFDASMKTVDYVAYRCRGLVKPAIKFTINRRNYGDLFALYRLAESRGFRFMPKLAEFGTEAYYHRVSGRTAGLDWDDPRIKTEIIRQLRAIASDVKSSGTQTADGRVLSFLERIVRRGVSAITACRTPGNFLFITCAGAIHPCLYMPPVSSIGSHFLKDIYGPEHQERIRMGLQGLCPRCYAYHGFLKTVNLEKV
;
A
#
# COMPACT_ATOMS: atom_id res chain seq x y z
N MET A 1 -12.15 21.16 21.48
CA MET A 1 -11.78 20.95 20.06
C MET A 1 -11.19 19.55 19.94
N ALA A 2 -11.60 18.74 18.96
CA ALA A 2 -10.97 17.44 18.75
C ALA A 2 -9.48 17.63 18.42
N GLU A 3 -8.61 16.93 19.13
CA GLU A 3 -7.16 16.96 18.91
C GLU A 3 -6.85 16.57 17.46
N ILE A 4 -6.13 17.44 16.74
CA ILE A 4 -5.77 17.21 15.32
C ILE A 4 -4.84 15.98 15.28
N PRO A 5 -5.16 14.94 14.48
CA PRO A 5 -4.35 13.73 14.43
C PRO A 5 -2.92 14.04 13.96
N GLN A 6 -1.92 13.46 14.64
CA GLN A 6 -0.51 13.68 14.32
C GLN A 6 -0.03 12.76 13.19
N LEU A 7 0.72 13.32 12.25
CA LEU A 7 1.36 12.58 11.16
C LEU A 7 2.28 11.48 11.74
N THR A 8 2.03 10.23 11.37
CA THR A 8 2.75 9.06 11.88
C THR A 8 3.26 8.14 10.78
N ASP A 9 2.61 8.09 9.63
CA ASP A 9 2.94 7.17 8.54
C ASP A 9 3.32 7.95 7.27
N LEU A 10 4.43 7.55 6.64
CA LEU A 10 4.95 8.14 5.41
C LEU A 10 5.00 7.07 4.31
N THR A 11 4.49 7.37 3.12
CA THR A 11 4.73 6.56 1.93
C THR A 11 5.45 7.39 0.87
N LEU A 12 6.55 6.85 0.36
CA LEU A 12 7.33 7.45 -0.70
C LEU A 12 7.19 6.59 -1.95
N GLU A 13 6.61 7.17 -2.99
CA GLU A 13 6.79 6.71 -4.36
C GLU A 13 8.18 7.18 -4.79
N ILE A 14 9.19 6.32 -4.63
CA ILE A 14 10.57 6.74 -4.88
C ILE A 14 10.88 6.82 -6.37
N THR A 15 10.12 6.13 -7.22
CA THR A 15 10.22 6.18 -8.68
C THR A 15 8.86 5.91 -9.32
N ASN A 16 8.65 6.35 -10.56
CA ASN A 16 7.53 5.89 -11.39
C ASN A 16 7.93 4.80 -12.40
N ALA A 17 9.23 4.45 -12.48
CA ALA A 17 9.71 3.41 -13.38
C ALA A 17 9.15 2.04 -12.97
N CYS A 18 8.52 1.32 -13.91
CA CYS A 18 7.93 0.00 -13.65
C CYS A 18 8.21 -0.95 -14.83
N ASN A 19 8.47 -2.21 -14.50
CA ASN A 19 8.71 -3.31 -15.45
C ASN A 19 7.43 -4.09 -15.83
N LEU A 20 6.26 -3.63 -15.37
CA LEU A 20 4.93 -4.17 -15.68
C LEU A 20 4.00 -3.07 -16.17
N ARG A 21 2.93 -3.46 -16.88
CA ARG A 21 1.93 -2.56 -17.48
C ARG A 21 0.52 -2.92 -17.00
N CYS A 22 0.33 -2.88 -15.69
CA CYS A 22 -0.89 -3.35 -15.05
C CYS A 22 -2.14 -2.63 -15.58
N ARG A 23 -3.27 -3.33 -15.61
CA ARG A 23 -4.57 -2.78 -16.02
C ARG A 23 -5.18 -1.82 -14.99
N CYS A 24 -4.88 -2.03 -13.70
CA CYS A 24 -5.41 -1.25 -12.57
C CYS A 24 -4.49 -0.09 -12.14
N CYS A 25 -3.35 0.09 -12.80
CA CYS A 25 -2.35 1.10 -12.48
C CYS A 25 -1.89 1.79 -13.76
N GLY A 26 -1.96 3.11 -13.78
CA GLY A 26 -1.54 3.96 -14.91
C GLY A 26 -0.14 4.57 -14.74
N ILE A 27 0.61 4.24 -13.69
CA ILE A 27 1.93 4.84 -13.42
C ILE A 27 2.91 4.67 -14.60
N TRP A 28 2.84 3.53 -15.29
CA TRP A 28 3.70 3.22 -16.44
C TRP A 28 3.35 4.05 -17.69
N LYS A 29 2.20 4.74 -17.70
CA LYS A 29 1.79 5.64 -18.78
C LYS A 29 2.40 7.04 -18.65
N GLU A 30 3.05 7.34 -17.52
CA GLU A 30 3.73 8.61 -17.32
C GLU A 30 4.89 8.75 -18.32
N ARG A 31 4.94 9.87 -19.05
CA ARG A 31 5.84 10.05 -20.19
C ARG A 31 7.33 10.05 -19.83
N LYS A 32 7.69 10.40 -18.59
CA LYS A 32 9.09 10.50 -18.15
C LYS A 32 9.30 9.66 -16.90
N ALA A 33 10.23 8.71 -16.98
CA ALA A 33 10.75 8.05 -15.80
C ALA A 33 11.41 9.09 -14.87
N ARG A 34 11.02 9.07 -13.60
CA ARG A 34 11.48 9.98 -12.56
C ARG A 34 11.74 9.19 -11.30
N SER A 35 12.70 9.68 -10.52
CA SER A 35 13.14 9.07 -9.29
C SER A 35 13.54 10.17 -8.31
N LEU A 36 13.08 10.08 -7.06
CA LEU A 36 13.56 10.97 -6.00
C LEU A 36 15.00 10.62 -5.69
N SER A 37 15.91 11.57 -5.86
CA SER A 37 17.29 11.38 -5.41
C SER A 37 17.34 11.06 -3.92
N LEU A 38 18.36 10.32 -3.49
CA LEU A 38 18.60 10.05 -2.07
C LEU A 38 18.64 11.36 -1.26
N SER A 39 19.31 12.40 -1.76
CA SER A 39 19.39 13.71 -1.10
C SER A 39 18.03 14.39 -0.95
N ALA A 40 17.12 14.25 -1.93
CA ALA A 40 15.76 14.74 -1.80
C ALA A 40 15.00 13.99 -0.68
N ILE A 41 15.16 12.67 -0.61
CA ILE A 41 14.55 11.85 0.46
C ILE A 41 15.11 12.23 1.83
N GLU A 42 16.42 12.40 1.95
CA GLU A 42 17.08 12.86 3.18
C GLU A 42 16.57 14.24 3.60
N TYR A 43 16.41 15.17 2.67
CA TYR A 43 15.82 16.48 2.93
C TYR A 43 14.39 16.35 3.48
N ILE A 44 13.49 15.66 2.76
CA ILE A 44 12.09 15.45 3.18
C ILE A 44 12.04 14.91 4.61
N VAL A 45 12.78 13.83 4.86
CA VAL A 45 12.73 13.12 6.14
C VAL A 45 13.36 13.94 7.25
N SER A 46 14.49 14.61 7.01
CA SER A 46 15.11 15.49 8.01
C SER A 46 14.17 16.62 8.43
N VAL A 47 13.39 17.15 7.49
CA VAL A 47 12.42 18.20 7.74
C VAL A 47 11.23 17.68 8.55
N LEU A 48 10.66 16.51 8.19
CA LEU A 48 9.59 15.87 8.96
C LEU A 48 10.01 15.56 10.40
N LEU A 49 11.23 15.04 10.57
CA LEU A 49 11.75 14.65 11.88
C LEU A 49 11.95 15.82 12.86
N LYS A 50 11.89 17.07 12.40
CA LYS A 50 11.85 18.26 13.28
C LYS A 50 10.55 18.37 14.09
N LYS A 51 9.47 17.72 13.64
CA LYS A 51 8.13 17.86 14.22
C LYS A 51 7.52 16.54 14.67
N ILE A 52 7.93 15.42 14.08
CA ILE A 52 7.33 14.10 14.34
C ILE A 52 8.38 13.00 14.45
N LYS A 53 8.01 11.91 15.11
CA LYS A 53 8.66 10.60 14.92
C LYS A 53 7.85 9.80 13.92
N ILE A 54 8.51 9.15 12.97
CA ILE A 54 7.84 8.38 11.92
C ILE A 54 7.58 6.96 12.45
N ASN A 55 6.33 6.58 12.57
CA ASN A 55 5.93 5.24 12.99
C ASN A 55 6.18 4.21 11.88
N SER A 56 5.83 4.52 10.64
CA SER A 56 6.17 3.67 9.51
C SER A 56 6.51 4.45 8.25
N VAL A 57 7.51 3.96 7.53
CA VAL A 57 7.82 4.40 6.17
C VAL A 57 7.57 3.25 5.20
N ALA A 58 6.87 3.52 4.10
CA ALA A 58 6.70 2.60 3.00
C ALA A 58 7.43 3.11 1.76
N LEU A 59 8.33 2.29 1.22
CA LEU A 59 9.02 2.49 -0.04
C LEU A 59 8.24 1.76 -1.14
N THR A 60 7.77 2.51 -2.12
CA THR A 60 6.98 2.01 -3.25
C THR A 60 7.29 2.81 -4.51
N GLY A 61 6.42 2.73 -5.51
CA GLY A 61 6.50 3.52 -6.73
C GLY A 61 7.11 2.71 -7.85
N GLY A 62 6.42 2.77 -9.00
CA GLY A 62 6.52 1.83 -10.09
C GLY A 62 6.89 0.44 -9.57
N GLU A 63 8.15 0.10 -9.74
CA GLU A 63 8.84 -0.94 -8.99
C GLU A 63 10.04 -0.34 -8.21
N PRO A 64 10.06 -0.34 -6.86
CA PRO A 64 11.11 0.34 -6.09
C PRO A 64 12.51 -0.23 -6.35
N PHE A 65 12.62 -1.52 -6.67
CA PHE A 65 13.91 -2.13 -7.04
C PHE A 65 14.47 -1.62 -8.38
N LEU A 66 13.71 -0.85 -9.17
CA LEU A 66 14.23 -0.16 -10.36
C LEU A 66 14.91 1.18 -10.04
N HIS A 67 14.80 1.66 -8.80
CA HIS A 67 15.43 2.90 -8.39
C HIS A 67 16.98 2.77 -8.35
N PRO A 68 17.74 3.65 -9.03
CA PRO A 68 19.21 3.50 -9.13
C PRO A 68 19.94 3.62 -7.79
N GLN A 69 19.37 4.37 -6.83
CA GLN A 69 19.93 4.55 -5.49
C GLN A 69 19.17 3.76 -4.41
N PHE A 70 18.45 2.68 -4.77
CA PHE A 70 17.60 1.95 -3.82
C PHE A 70 18.36 1.46 -2.57
N ASP A 71 19.57 0.92 -2.75
CA ASP A 71 20.44 0.50 -1.65
C ASP A 71 20.74 1.64 -0.67
N GLY A 72 21.04 2.84 -1.18
CA GLY A 72 21.32 4.01 -0.36
C GLY A 72 20.09 4.47 0.42
N ILE A 73 18.93 4.50 -0.23
CA ILE A 73 17.65 4.83 0.40
C ILE A 73 17.31 3.85 1.52
N PHE A 74 17.46 2.55 1.27
CA PHE A 74 17.21 1.53 2.30
C PHE A 74 18.15 1.69 3.49
N LYS A 75 19.47 1.87 3.25
CA LYS A 75 20.46 2.10 4.30
C LYS A 75 20.15 3.34 5.13
N PHE A 76 19.74 4.43 4.49
CA PHE A 76 19.32 5.65 5.18
C PHE A 76 18.17 5.37 6.17
N PHE A 77 17.08 4.74 5.71
CA PHE A 77 15.96 4.41 6.60
C PHE A 77 16.32 3.38 7.67
N HIS A 78 17.22 2.43 7.37
CA HIS A 78 17.73 1.50 8.38
C HIS A 78 18.48 2.23 9.50
N ILE A 79 19.35 3.20 9.16
CA ILE A 79 20.04 4.04 10.15
C ILE A 79 19.03 4.81 11.02
N LEU A 80 18.00 5.40 10.40
CA LEU A 80 16.94 6.09 11.15
C LEU A 80 16.16 5.15 12.08
N LYS A 81 16.00 3.88 11.68
CA LYS A 81 15.39 2.85 12.51
C LYS A 81 16.25 2.51 13.73
N LEU A 82 17.56 2.33 13.55
CA LEU A 82 18.50 2.12 14.66
C LEU A 82 18.49 3.31 15.65
N LYS A 83 18.36 4.54 15.13
CA LYS A 83 18.22 5.77 15.92
C LYS A 83 16.82 5.95 16.55
N LYS A 84 15.89 5.01 16.38
CA LYS A 84 14.50 5.08 16.88
C LYS A 84 13.72 6.31 16.37
N LEU A 85 14.11 6.85 15.21
CA LEU A 85 13.43 7.96 14.52
C LEU A 85 12.36 7.44 13.54
N VAL A 86 12.58 6.23 13.02
CA VAL A 86 11.63 5.47 12.18
C VAL A 86 11.37 4.12 12.83
N ARG A 87 10.13 3.77 13.17
CA ARG A 87 9.86 2.49 13.85
C ARG A 87 9.80 1.30 12.91
N ALA A 88 9.20 1.45 11.73
CA ALA A 88 9.01 0.36 10.78
C ALA A 88 9.31 0.79 9.34
N ILE A 89 9.87 -0.13 8.56
CA ILE A 89 10.16 0.05 7.12
C ILE A 89 9.34 -1.01 6.38
N GLY A 90 8.62 -0.58 5.34
CA GLY A 90 7.93 -1.42 4.38
C GLY A 90 8.50 -1.24 2.98
N ILE A 91 8.69 -2.33 2.25
CA ILE A 91 9.05 -2.35 0.83
C ILE A 91 7.93 -3.06 0.08
N TYR A 92 7.37 -2.41 -0.93
CA TYR A 92 6.26 -2.96 -1.72
C TYR A 92 6.65 -3.14 -3.17
N SER A 93 6.78 -4.40 -3.58
CA SER A 93 7.23 -4.81 -4.91
C SER A 93 6.13 -5.57 -5.64
N ASN A 94 6.18 -5.52 -6.97
CA ASN A 94 5.39 -6.39 -7.83
C ASN A 94 5.91 -7.84 -7.88
N GLY A 95 7.13 -8.10 -7.38
CA GLY A 95 7.70 -9.46 -7.29
C GLY A 95 8.29 -10.01 -8.58
N PHE A 96 8.08 -9.35 -9.71
CA PHE A 96 8.48 -9.84 -11.04
C PHE A 96 10.00 -9.92 -11.22
N GLY A 97 10.73 -8.95 -10.67
CA GLY A 97 12.18 -8.81 -10.83
C GLY A 97 13.00 -9.75 -9.93
N HIS A 98 12.75 -11.06 -10.00
CA HIS A 98 13.29 -12.08 -9.09
C HIS A 98 14.77 -11.88 -8.72
N SER A 99 15.68 -11.94 -9.70
CA SER A 99 17.13 -11.86 -9.45
C SER A 99 17.55 -10.56 -8.76
N ARG A 100 16.88 -9.46 -9.08
CA ARG A 100 17.19 -8.16 -8.46
C ARG A 100 16.71 -8.09 -7.01
N ILE A 101 15.53 -8.62 -6.74
CA ILE A 101 14.96 -8.68 -5.39
C ILE A 101 15.82 -9.61 -4.53
N VAL A 102 16.15 -10.80 -5.01
CA VAL A 102 17.01 -11.76 -4.32
C VAL A 102 18.39 -11.18 -4.04
N GLY A 103 19.05 -10.58 -5.03
CA GLY A 103 20.37 -9.98 -4.83
C GLY A 103 20.36 -8.87 -3.78
N PHE A 104 19.29 -8.07 -3.68
CA PHE A 104 19.12 -7.13 -2.58
C PHE A 104 18.94 -7.82 -1.23
N LEU A 105 18.10 -8.86 -1.16
CA LEU A 105 17.85 -9.58 0.10
C LEU A 105 19.15 -10.22 0.64
N GLU A 106 19.92 -10.86 -0.21
CA GLU A 106 21.21 -11.46 0.12
C GLU A 106 22.23 -10.42 0.57
N LYS A 107 22.32 -9.30 -0.18
CA LYS A 107 23.27 -8.22 0.11
C LYS A 107 23.04 -7.54 1.45
N HIS A 108 21.78 -7.31 1.84
CA HIS A 108 21.46 -6.56 3.06
C HIS A 108 21.23 -7.44 4.28
N GLY A 109 20.97 -8.74 4.10
CA GLY A 109 20.94 -9.73 5.17
C GLY A 109 20.23 -9.24 6.43
N ASP A 110 20.94 -9.27 7.56
CA ASP A 110 20.41 -8.91 8.89
C ASP A 110 19.82 -7.50 9.00
N MET A 111 20.20 -6.55 8.13
CA MET A 111 19.60 -5.22 8.11
C MET A 111 18.09 -5.26 7.82
N LEU A 112 17.63 -6.35 7.20
CA LEU A 112 16.24 -6.59 6.84
C LEU A 112 15.39 -7.08 8.02
N LYS A 113 15.98 -7.45 9.17
CA LYS A 113 15.26 -7.95 10.34
C LYS A 113 14.11 -7.01 10.73
N GLY A 114 12.89 -7.51 10.58
CA GLY A 114 11.65 -6.80 10.89
C GLY A 114 11.17 -5.78 9.84
N VAL A 115 11.82 -5.71 8.67
CA VAL A 115 11.32 -4.99 7.49
C VAL A 115 10.13 -5.75 6.91
N SER A 116 9.06 -5.03 6.58
CA SER A 116 7.89 -5.62 5.91
C SER A 116 8.13 -5.69 4.41
N LEU A 117 8.07 -6.88 3.82
CA LEU A 117 8.20 -7.08 2.38
C LEU A 117 6.85 -7.50 1.81
N GLY A 118 6.18 -6.59 1.11
CA GLY A 118 4.92 -6.90 0.43
C GLY A 118 5.15 -7.24 -1.04
N ILE A 119 4.84 -8.47 -1.44
CA ILE A 119 4.83 -8.92 -2.82
C ILE A 119 3.39 -8.89 -3.32
N SER A 120 3.18 -8.29 -4.48
CA SER A 120 1.83 -8.08 -5.00
C SER A 120 1.41 -9.26 -5.88
N LEU A 121 0.43 -10.06 -5.45
CA LEU A 121 -0.22 -11.08 -6.28
C LEU A 121 -1.69 -10.70 -6.45
N ASP A 122 -2.15 -10.48 -7.68
CA ASP A 122 -3.54 -10.04 -7.97
C ASP A 122 -4.40 -11.16 -8.60
N GLY A 123 -4.13 -12.41 -8.25
CA GLY A 123 -4.90 -13.59 -8.65
C GLY A 123 -4.01 -14.83 -8.72
N LEU A 124 -4.61 -15.96 -9.05
CA LEU A 124 -3.92 -17.11 -9.60
C LEU A 124 -3.40 -16.77 -11.00
N LYS A 125 -2.62 -17.67 -11.60
CA LYS A 125 -1.85 -17.44 -12.83
C LYS A 125 -2.57 -16.64 -13.91
N ALA A 126 -3.76 -17.07 -14.33
CA ALA A 126 -4.51 -16.43 -15.41
C ALA A 126 -4.91 -14.99 -15.07
N HIS A 127 -5.54 -14.77 -13.90
CA HIS A 127 -5.97 -13.44 -13.48
C HIS A 127 -4.79 -12.51 -13.17
N HIS A 128 -3.73 -13.04 -12.55
CA HIS A 128 -2.53 -12.27 -12.25
C HIS A 128 -1.85 -11.78 -13.53
N ASP A 129 -1.59 -12.65 -14.50
CA ASP A 129 -0.93 -12.28 -15.75
C ASP A 129 -1.75 -11.26 -16.55
N ASP A 130 -3.09 -11.44 -16.61
CA ASP A 130 -4.00 -10.47 -17.25
C ASP A 130 -3.95 -9.10 -16.55
N LEU A 131 -4.08 -9.07 -15.23
CA LEU A 131 -4.13 -7.82 -14.46
C LEU A 131 -2.78 -7.10 -14.43
N ARG A 132 -1.67 -7.84 -14.43
CA ARG A 132 -0.31 -7.27 -14.52
C ARG A 132 0.09 -6.86 -15.94
N GLY A 133 -0.66 -7.29 -16.95
CA GLY A 133 -0.39 -6.98 -18.35
C GLY A 133 0.87 -7.67 -18.87
N ARG A 134 1.22 -8.85 -18.33
CA ARG A 134 2.42 -9.61 -18.74
C ARG A 134 2.24 -11.10 -18.47
N ALA A 135 2.29 -11.91 -19.52
CA ALA A 135 2.35 -13.36 -19.40
C ALA A 135 3.63 -13.81 -18.64
N GLY A 136 3.49 -14.81 -17.77
CA GLY A 136 4.56 -15.32 -16.91
C GLY A 136 4.86 -14.43 -15.69
N ALA A 137 4.07 -13.37 -15.45
CA ALA A 137 4.27 -12.51 -14.29
C ALA A 137 4.01 -13.24 -12.97
N PHE A 138 3.01 -14.13 -12.95
CA PHE A 138 2.71 -14.97 -11.80
C PHE A 138 3.90 -15.88 -11.46
N ASP A 139 4.43 -16.61 -12.44
CA ASP A 139 5.54 -17.57 -12.19
C ASP A 139 6.80 -16.84 -11.72
N ALA A 140 7.13 -15.70 -12.33
CA ALA A 140 8.26 -14.88 -11.92
C ALA A 140 8.09 -14.37 -10.48
N SER A 141 6.87 -13.92 -10.13
CA SER A 141 6.55 -13.47 -8.77
C SER A 141 6.57 -14.62 -7.77
N MET A 142 6.10 -15.81 -8.16
CA MET A 142 6.13 -17.01 -7.33
C MET A 142 7.56 -17.47 -7.04
N LYS A 143 8.49 -17.40 -8.00
CA LYS A 143 9.92 -17.65 -7.73
C LYS A 143 10.45 -16.75 -6.61
N THR A 144 10.04 -15.49 -6.58
CA THR A 144 10.39 -14.55 -5.51
C THR A 144 9.72 -14.90 -4.19
N VAL A 145 8.43 -15.25 -4.21
CA VAL A 145 7.68 -15.70 -3.02
C VAL A 145 8.32 -16.93 -2.41
N ASP A 146 8.62 -17.95 -3.21
CA ASP A 146 9.23 -19.20 -2.78
C ASP A 146 10.63 -18.94 -2.21
N TYR A 147 11.46 -18.15 -2.89
CA TYR A 147 12.77 -17.78 -2.34
C TYR A 147 12.64 -17.13 -0.96
N VAL A 148 11.75 -16.15 -0.80
CA VAL A 148 11.53 -15.48 0.49
C VAL A 148 11.00 -16.45 1.55
N ALA A 149 10.09 -17.36 1.19
CA ALA A 149 9.56 -18.38 2.09
C ALA A 149 10.65 -19.32 2.61
N TYR A 150 11.54 -19.77 1.73
CA TYR A 150 12.56 -20.77 2.07
C TYR A 150 13.86 -20.17 2.63
N ARG A 151 14.28 -18.99 2.16
CA ARG A 151 15.59 -18.40 2.47
C ARG A 151 15.52 -17.17 3.37
N CYS A 152 14.37 -16.53 3.50
CA CYS A 152 14.23 -15.29 4.27
C CYS A 152 13.29 -15.42 5.48
N ARG A 153 13.02 -16.65 5.94
CA ARG A 153 12.22 -16.90 7.14
C ARG A 153 12.88 -16.24 8.35
N GLY A 154 12.15 -15.38 9.05
CA GLY A 154 12.67 -14.60 10.19
C GLY A 154 13.54 -13.39 9.80
N LEU A 155 13.98 -13.31 8.54
CA LEU A 155 14.76 -12.18 8.03
C LEU A 155 13.86 -10.99 7.71
N VAL A 156 12.71 -11.23 7.08
CA VAL A 156 11.71 -10.21 6.76
C VAL A 156 10.35 -10.57 7.38
N LYS A 157 9.42 -9.62 7.35
CA LYS A 157 7.99 -9.85 7.58
C LYS A 157 7.29 -9.92 6.22
N PRO A 158 7.20 -11.10 5.59
CA PRO A 158 6.68 -11.22 4.23
C PRO A 158 5.15 -11.10 4.21
N ALA A 159 4.62 -10.50 3.15
CA ALA A 159 3.18 -10.38 2.92
C ALA A 159 2.82 -10.49 1.44
N ILE A 160 1.72 -11.16 1.14
CA ILE A 160 1.06 -11.14 -0.17
C ILE A 160 0.01 -10.03 -0.15
N LYS A 161 0.17 -9.06 -1.04
CA LYS A 161 -0.77 -7.95 -1.21
C LYS A 161 -1.68 -8.25 -2.40
N PHE A 162 -2.98 -8.35 -2.13
CA PHE A 162 -4.00 -8.70 -3.13
C PHE A 162 -4.98 -7.54 -3.31
N THR A 163 -5.14 -7.08 -4.55
CA THR A 163 -6.07 -6.01 -4.91
C THR A 163 -7.33 -6.61 -5.55
N ILE A 164 -8.37 -6.79 -4.74
CA ILE A 164 -9.68 -7.33 -5.11
C ILE A 164 -10.34 -6.41 -6.15
N ASN A 165 -10.74 -6.99 -7.28
CA ASN A 165 -11.49 -6.35 -8.34
C ASN A 165 -12.42 -7.35 -9.04
N ARG A 166 -13.25 -6.90 -9.99
CA ARG A 166 -14.22 -7.78 -10.68
C ARG A 166 -13.59 -8.95 -11.44
N ARG A 167 -12.31 -8.88 -11.80
CA ARG A 167 -11.65 -9.93 -12.60
C ARG A 167 -11.06 -11.03 -11.73
N ASN A 168 -10.71 -10.74 -10.47
CA ASN A 168 -9.98 -11.67 -9.62
C ASN A 168 -10.68 -12.01 -8.30
N TYR A 169 -11.87 -11.47 -8.02
CA TYR A 169 -12.54 -11.67 -6.74
C TYR A 169 -12.74 -13.16 -6.37
N GLY A 170 -12.89 -14.04 -7.37
CA GLY A 170 -12.99 -15.49 -7.17
C GLY A 170 -11.72 -16.15 -6.61
N ASP A 171 -10.56 -15.49 -6.70
CA ASP A 171 -9.27 -16.03 -6.23
C ASP A 171 -8.96 -15.67 -4.78
N LEU A 172 -9.79 -14.88 -4.10
CA LEU A 172 -9.50 -14.28 -2.79
C LEU A 172 -9.12 -15.34 -1.74
N PHE A 173 -9.91 -16.41 -1.60
CA PHE A 173 -9.65 -17.48 -0.64
C PHE A 173 -8.47 -18.37 -1.07
N ALA A 174 -8.35 -18.65 -2.37
CA ALA A 174 -7.25 -19.47 -2.90
C ALA A 174 -5.89 -18.79 -2.69
N LEU A 175 -5.80 -17.48 -2.92
CA LEU A 175 -4.59 -16.71 -2.64
C LEU A 175 -4.30 -16.56 -1.14
N TYR A 176 -5.33 -16.47 -0.30
CA TYR A 176 -5.14 -16.54 1.15
C TYR A 176 -4.45 -17.85 1.55
N ARG A 177 -4.94 -19.01 1.08
CA ARG A 177 -4.33 -20.32 1.34
C ARG A 177 -2.90 -20.40 0.78
N LEU A 178 -2.65 -19.84 -0.39
CA LEU A 178 -1.30 -19.75 -0.95
C LEU A 178 -0.38 -18.96 -0.02
N ALA A 179 -0.81 -17.79 0.46
CA ALA A 179 -0.03 -16.98 1.40
C ALA A 179 0.26 -17.76 2.70
N GLU A 180 -0.76 -18.37 3.28
CA GLU A 180 -0.67 -19.20 4.48
C GLU A 180 0.38 -20.31 4.33
N SER A 181 0.27 -21.09 3.25
CA SER A 181 1.17 -22.22 2.98
C SER A 181 2.64 -21.83 2.82
N ARG A 182 2.92 -20.55 2.52
CA ARG A 182 4.27 -20.00 2.39
C ARG A 182 4.75 -19.22 3.62
N GLY A 183 3.92 -19.13 4.67
CA GLY A 183 4.22 -18.33 5.86
C GLY A 183 4.17 -16.83 5.62
N PHE A 184 3.38 -16.38 4.64
CA PHE A 184 3.19 -14.97 4.33
C PHE A 184 1.92 -14.46 5.00
N ARG A 185 1.95 -13.20 5.46
CA ARG A 185 0.72 -12.50 5.78
C ARG A 185 -0.08 -12.22 4.51
N PHE A 186 -1.37 -12.48 4.52
CA PHE A 186 -2.31 -12.08 3.48
C PHE A 186 -2.88 -10.69 3.77
N MET A 187 -2.73 -9.77 2.81
CA MET A 187 -3.16 -8.38 2.90
C MET A 187 -4.08 -8.02 1.72
N PRO A 188 -5.38 -8.37 1.80
CA PRO A 188 -6.36 -8.00 0.80
C PRO A 188 -6.74 -6.52 0.92
N LYS A 189 -7.03 -5.88 -0.21
CA LYS A 189 -7.66 -4.56 -0.30
C LYS A 189 -8.58 -4.49 -1.51
N LEU A 190 -9.53 -3.56 -1.51
CA LEU A 190 -10.33 -3.27 -2.70
C LEU A 190 -9.53 -2.40 -3.67
N ALA A 191 -9.70 -2.63 -4.97
CA ALA A 191 -9.13 -1.78 -6.02
C ALA A 191 -9.69 -0.36 -5.96
N GLU A 192 -8.84 0.66 -5.86
CA GLU A 192 -9.20 2.10 -5.80
C GLU A 192 -9.53 2.67 -7.18
N PHE A 193 -10.62 3.47 -7.27
CA PHE A 193 -11.09 4.21 -8.45
C PHE A 193 -11.15 5.70 -8.19
N GLY A 194 -11.08 6.51 -9.25
CA GLY A 194 -11.26 7.96 -9.15
C GLY A 194 -10.08 8.67 -8.49
N THR A 195 -8.92 8.01 -8.41
CA THR A 195 -7.68 8.63 -7.95
C THR A 195 -6.84 9.05 -9.14
N GLU A 196 -7.29 10.06 -9.90
CA GLU A 196 -6.53 10.55 -11.07
C GLU A 196 -5.13 11.06 -10.68
N ALA A 197 -5.04 11.63 -9.48
CA ALA A 197 -3.81 12.15 -8.89
C ALA A 197 -2.86 11.07 -8.35
N TYR A 198 -3.28 9.81 -8.27
CA TYR A 198 -2.46 8.69 -7.76
C TYR A 198 -2.49 7.51 -8.73
N TYR A 199 -1.32 7.20 -9.31
CA TYR A 199 -1.12 6.15 -10.31
C TYR A 199 -2.08 6.24 -11.52
N HIS A 200 -2.59 7.43 -11.85
CA HIS A 200 -3.51 7.67 -12.97
C HIS A 200 -4.61 6.60 -13.09
N ARG A 201 -5.28 6.29 -11.97
CA ARG A 201 -6.39 5.33 -11.97
C ARG A 201 -7.63 6.02 -12.52
N VAL A 202 -7.65 6.17 -13.84
CA VAL A 202 -8.74 6.82 -14.59
C VAL A 202 -10.06 6.11 -14.30
N SER A 203 -11.12 6.91 -14.16
CA SER A 203 -12.51 6.49 -14.09
C SER A 203 -12.86 5.61 -15.29
N GLY A 204 -13.03 4.32 -15.04
CA GLY A 204 -13.38 3.35 -16.09
C GLY A 204 -13.89 2.05 -15.50
N ARG A 205 -14.99 1.54 -16.06
CA ARG A 205 -15.65 0.28 -15.67
C ARG A 205 -14.76 -0.96 -15.82
N THR A 206 -13.47 -0.87 -16.13
CA THR A 206 -12.59 -2.00 -16.55
C THR A 206 -11.60 -2.51 -15.50
N ALA A 207 -11.41 -1.81 -14.35
CA ALA A 207 -10.74 -2.38 -13.17
C ALA A 207 -11.54 -2.36 -11.83
N GLY A 208 -12.73 -1.75 -11.75
CA GLY A 208 -13.54 -1.74 -10.52
C GLY A 208 -14.44 -2.91 -10.24
N LEU A 209 -14.67 -3.12 -8.92
CA LEU A 209 -15.76 -3.92 -8.41
C LEU A 209 -17.05 -3.33 -8.93
N ASP A 210 -17.80 -4.13 -9.66
CA ASP A 210 -19.17 -3.78 -9.98
C ASP A 210 -19.96 -3.91 -8.68
N TRP A 211 -20.17 -2.77 -8.02
CA TRP A 211 -20.92 -2.71 -6.77
C TRP A 211 -22.38 -3.09 -7.00
N ASP A 212 -22.88 -3.01 -8.22
CA ASP A 212 -24.28 -3.26 -8.50
C ASP A 212 -24.53 -4.75 -8.81
N ASP A 213 -23.50 -5.57 -9.04
CA ASP A 213 -23.63 -7.03 -9.20
C ASP A 213 -23.72 -7.75 -7.82
N PRO A 214 -24.90 -8.27 -7.43
CA PRO A 214 -25.07 -8.94 -6.15
C PRO A 214 -24.25 -10.24 -6.03
N ARG A 215 -23.91 -10.87 -7.16
CA ARG A 215 -23.13 -12.12 -7.19
C ARG A 215 -21.69 -11.86 -6.75
N ILE A 216 -21.08 -10.78 -7.27
CA ILE A 216 -19.72 -10.38 -6.89
C ILE A 216 -19.67 -10.04 -5.39
N LYS A 217 -20.62 -9.25 -4.89
CA LYS A 217 -20.73 -8.93 -3.45
C LYS A 217 -20.85 -10.17 -2.58
N THR A 218 -21.78 -11.05 -2.93
CA THR A 218 -22.05 -12.29 -2.19
C THR A 218 -20.81 -13.16 -2.13
N GLU A 219 -20.13 -13.32 -3.26
CA GLU A 219 -18.94 -14.17 -3.36
C GLU A 219 -17.75 -13.61 -2.56
N ILE A 220 -17.52 -12.30 -2.61
CA ILE A 220 -16.48 -11.66 -1.79
C ILE A 220 -16.79 -11.81 -0.30
N ILE A 221 -18.03 -11.56 0.13
CA ILE A 221 -18.44 -11.69 1.55
C ILE A 221 -18.26 -13.14 2.01
N ARG A 222 -18.68 -14.12 1.20
CA ARG A 222 -18.52 -15.55 1.48
C ARG A 222 -17.05 -15.91 1.72
N GLN A 223 -16.16 -15.48 0.82
CA GLN A 223 -14.73 -15.74 0.94
C GLN A 223 -14.09 -15.01 2.13
N LEU A 224 -14.43 -13.73 2.38
CA LEU A 224 -13.93 -12.98 3.54
C LEU A 224 -14.30 -13.66 4.86
N ARG A 225 -15.54 -14.15 4.99
CA ARG A 225 -16.00 -14.89 6.17
C ARG A 225 -15.28 -16.22 6.33
N ALA A 226 -15.03 -16.93 5.23
CA ALA A 226 -14.24 -18.16 5.26
C ALA A 226 -12.82 -17.90 5.77
N ILE A 227 -12.15 -16.84 5.28
CA ILE A 227 -10.83 -16.44 5.78
C ILE A 227 -10.90 -16.07 7.27
N ALA A 228 -11.87 -15.27 7.68
CA ALA A 228 -12.01 -14.84 9.07
C ALA A 228 -12.26 -16.02 10.03
N SER A 229 -13.07 -16.99 9.61
CA SER A 229 -13.32 -18.23 10.35
C SER A 229 -12.03 -19.05 10.49
N ASP A 230 -11.27 -19.20 9.40
CA ASP A 230 -10.04 -19.97 9.39
C ASP A 230 -8.92 -19.34 10.25
N VAL A 231 -8.76 -18.02 10.19
CA VAL A 231 -7.86 -17.27 11.07
C VAL A 231 -8.24 -17.44 12.54
N LYS A 232 -9.54 -17.43 12.86
CA LYS A 232 -10.05 -17.63 14.23
C LYS A 232 -9.80 -19.06 14.72
N SER A 233 -10.02 -20.08 13.87
CA SER A 233 -9.89 -21.48 14.27
C SER A 233 -8.44 -21.96 14.35
N SER A 234 -7.59 -21.51 13.43
CA SER A 234 -6.17 -21.91 13.38
C SER A 234 -5.29 -21.15 14.39
N GLY A 235 -5.77 -20.01 14.91
CA GLY A 235 -4.98 -19.10 15.74
C GLY A 235 -3.83 -18.42 14.99
N THR A 236 -3.75 -18.58 13.66
CA THR A 236 -2.69 -18.00 12.85
C THR A 236 -2.93 -16.50 12.64
N GLN A 237 -1.86 -15.70 12.61
CA GLN A 237 -1.94 -14.26 12.28
C GLN A 237 -1.75 -14.01 10.77
N THR A 238 -2.22 -14.95 9.94
CA THR A 238 -2.05 -14.92 8.49
C THR A 238 -2.82 -13.76 7.86
N ALA A 239 -3.98 -13.36 8.38
CA ALA A 239 -4.65 -12.12 8.00
C ALA A 239 -5.12 -11.34 9.24
N ASP A 240 -5.26 -10.03 9.14
CA ASP A 240 -5.79 -9.21 10.25
C ASP A 240 -7.32 -9.16 10.17
N GLY A 241 -7.99 -9.72 11.18
CA GLY A 241 -9.44 -9.83 11.24
C GLY A 241 -10.18 -8.48 11.18
N ARG A 242 -9.56 -7.39 11.64
CA ARG A 242 -10.16 -6.05 11.52
C ARG A 242 -10.21 -5.59 10.06
N VAL A 243 -9.23 -6.00 9.25
CA VAL A 243 -9.23 -5.78 7.79
C VAL A 243 -10.36 -6.54 7.15
N LEU A 244 -10.51 -7.82 7.49
CA LEU A 244 -11.56 -8.65 6.91
C LEU A 244 -12.96 -8.10 7.24
N SER A 245 -13.20 -7.77 8.51
CA SER A 245 -14.46 -7.15 8.95
C SER A 245 -14.72 -5.80 8.29
N PHE A 246 -13.68 -4.98 8.10
CA PHE A 246 -13.80 -3.73 7.39
C PHE A 246 -14.19 -3.95 5.92
N LEU A 247 -13.47 -4.83 5.22
CA LEU A 247 -13.74 -5.15 3.82
C LEU A 247 -15.17 -5.69 3.66
N GLU A 248 -15.61 -6.59 4.53
CA GLU A 248 -17.00 -7.10 4.51
C GLU A 248 -18.01 -5.95 4.68
N ARG A 249 -17.76 -5.05 5.64
CA ARG A 249 -18.64 -3.89 5.88
C ARG A 249 -18.73 -2.99 4.65
N ILE A 250 -17.61 -2.68 4.01
CA ILE A 250 -17.59 -1.87 2.78
C ILE A 250 -18.27 -2.63 1.64
N VAL A 251 -18.00 -3.92 1.45
CA VAL A 251 -18.62 -4.75 0.41
C VAL A 251 -20.16 -4.74 0.54
N ARG A 252 -20.65 -4.82 1.78
CA ARG A 252 -22.09 -4.85 2.09
C ARG A 252 -22.78 -3.48 1.99
N ARG A 253 -22.17 -2.43 2.54
CA ARG A 253 -22.81 -1.11 2.73
C ARG A 253 -22.33 -0.03 1.76
N GLY A 254 -21.25 -0.28 1.03
CA GLY A 254 -20.58 0.72 0.19
C GLY A 254 -19.77 1.75 1.01
N VAL A 255 -19.25 2.77 0.33
CA VAL A 255 -18.45 3.84 0.93
C VAL A 255 -19.22 4.73 1.92
N SER A 256 -20.55 4.69 1.88
CA SER A 256 -21.41 5.39 2.84
C SER A 256 -21.18 4.93 4.28
N ALA A 257 -20.67 3.70 4.47
CA ALA A 257 -20.33 3.14 5.77
C ALA A 257 -19.16 3.86 6.48
N ILE A 258 -18.45 4.73 5.76
CA ILE A 258 -17.34 5.52 6.26
C ILE A 258 -17.88 6.89 6.68
N THR A 259 -17.99 7.09 7.98
CA THR A 259 -18.52 8.33 8.57
C THR A 259 -17.42 9.28 9.06
N ALA A 260 -16.21 8.77 9.28
CA ALA A 260 -15.02 9.55 9.61
C ALA A 260 -13.73 8.86 9.12
N CYS A 261 -12.72 9.65 8.78
CA CYS A 261 -11.42 9.20 8.31
C CYS A 261 -10.31 10.08 8.90
N ARG A 262 -9.30 9.47 9.53
CA ARG A 262 -8.13 10.18 10.05
C ARG A 262 -6.91 10.09 9.13
N THR A 263 -7.03 9.47 7.96
CA THR A 263 -5.92 9.32 7.00
C THR A 263 -5.22 10.65 6.71
N PRO A 264 -5.93 11.76 6.40
CA PRO A 264 -5.25 13.03 6.14
C PRO A 264 -4.29 13.43 7.28
N GLY A 265 -4.72 13.32 8.54
CA GLY A 265 -3.88 13.74 9.67
C GLY A 265 -2.75 12.78 10.00
N ASN A 266 -2.92 11.48 9.75
CA ASN A 266 -1.98 10.45 10.18
C ASN A 266 -1.00 10.01 9.10
N PHE A 267 -1.30 10.29 7.83
CA PHE A 267 -0.61 9.70 6.70
C PHE A 267 -0.20 10.76 5.68
N LEU A 268 1.01 10.62 5.14
CA LEU A 268 1.51 11.43 4.04
C LEU A 268 2.03 10.54 2.93
N PHE A 269 1.54 10.75 1.71
CA PHE A 269 2.11 10.15 0.51
C PHE A 269 2.83 11.23 -0.30
N ILE A 270 4.03 10.91 -0.77
CA ILE A 270 4.84 11.81 -1.59
C ILE A 270 5.19 11.08 -2.89
N THR A 271 4.82 11.68 -4.03
CA THR A 271 5.09 11.11 -5.36
C THR A 271 6.56 11.29 -5.76
N CYS A 272 7.02 10.59 -6.79
CA CYS A 272 8.38 10.79 -7.30
C CYS A 272 8.55 12.13 -8.05
N ALA A 273 7.43 12.75 -8.44
CA ALA A 273 7.36 14.13 -8.93
C ALA A 273 7.37 15.16 -7.79
N GLY A 274 7.37 14.72 -6.53
CA GLY A 274 7.39 15.53 -5.33
C GLY A 274 6.05 16.12 -4.91
N ALA A 275 4.95 15.67 -5.50
CA ALA A 275 3.61 16.07 -5.08
C ALA A 275 3.24 15.44 -3.73
N ILE A 276 2.58 16.21 -2.87
CA ILE A 276 2.32 15.85 -1.47
C ILE A 276 0.83 15.60 -1.26
N HIS A 277 0.50 14.39 -0.84
CA HIS A 277 -0.87 13.90 -0.68
C HIS A 277 -1.13 13.39 0.74
N PRO A 278 -1.81 14.18 1.57
CA PRO A 278 -2.43 13.66 2.79
C PRO A 278 -3.58 12.67 2.49
N CYS A 279 -4.20 12.83 1.31
CA CYS A 279 -5.24 11.95 0.81
C CYS A 279 -4.99 11.69 -0.69
N LEU A 280 -5.03 10.42 -1.10
CA LEU A 280 -4.81 10.00 -2.49
C LEU A 280 -6.02 10.22 -3.41
N TYR A 281 -7.19 10.52 -2.82
CA TYR A 281 -8.44 10.81 -3.53
C TYR A 281 -8.68 12.30 -3.72
N MET A 282 -7.73 13.14 -3.32
CA MET A 282 -7.77 14.58 -3.49
C MET A 282 -6.50 15.04 -4.21
N PRO A 283 -6.52 16.21 -4.87
CA PRO A 283 -5.32 16.83 -5.45
C PRO A 283 -4.16 16.91 -4.44
N PRO A 284 -2.91 17.14 -4.83
CA PRO A 284 -1.86 17.42 -3.83
C PRO A 284 -2.16 18.71 -3.06
N VAL A 285 -1.71 18.82 -1.80
CA VAL A 285 -1.75 20.11 -1.05
C VAL A 285 -0.59 21.02 -1.43
N SER A 286 0.51 20.44 -1.91
CA SER A 286 1.71 21.16 -2.34
C SER A 286 2.67 20.19 -3.03
N SER A 287 3.86 20.68 -3.36
CA SER A 287 5.02 19.92 -3.81
C SER A 287 6.23 20.18 -2.90
N ILE A 288 7.22 19.29 -2.93
CA ILE A 288 8.46 19.48 -2.19
C ILE A 288 9.15 20.78 -2.66
N GLY A 289 9.50 21.63 -1.69
CA GLY A 289 10.21 22.88 -1.91
C GLY A 289 10.64 23.54 -0.59
N SER A 290 11.11 24.78 -0.66
CA SER A 290 11.62 25.55 0.50
C SER A 290 10.59 25.74 1.62
N HIS A 291 9.30 25.63 1.34
CA HIS A 291 8.21 25.81 2.29
C HIS A 291 7.53 24.51 2.75
N PHE A 292 8.17 23.36 2.52
CA PHE A 292 7.60 22.03 2.78
C PHE A 292 6.88 21.89 4.14
N LEU A 293 7.45 22.37 5.27
CA LEU A 293 6.77 22.32 6.57
C LEU A 293 5.50 23.16 6.64
N LYS A 294 5.52 24.37 6.06
CA LYS A 294 4.36 25.25 6.05
C LYS A 294 3.25 24.63 5.21
N ASP A 295 3.61 23.96 4.13
CA ASP A 295 2.67 23.34 3.22
C ASP A 295 2.00 22.10 3.85
N ILE A 296 2.78 21.22 4.48
CA ILE A 296 2.22 20.02 5.13
C ILE A 296 1.49 20.33 6.44
N TYR A 297 1.56 21.54 6.99
CA TYR A 297 0.75 21.93 8.15
C TYR A 297 -0.14 23.13 7.85
N GLY A 298 -0.27 23.47 6.57
CA GLY A 298 -0.97 24.66 6.10
C GLY A 298 -2.50 24.50 6.10
N PRO A 299 -3.23 25.60 5.82
CA PRO A 299 -4.69 25.64 5.88
C PRO A 299 -5.37 24.56 5.04
N GLU A 300 -4.84 24.26 3.84
CA GLU A 300 -5.43 23.25 2.96
C GLU A 300 -5.33 21.84 3.54
N HIS A 301 -4.20 21.49 4.19
CA HIS A 301 -4.10 20.20 4.85
C HIS A 301 -5.02 20.13 6.07
N GLN A 302 -5.08 21.18 6.89
CA GLN A 302 -5.99 21.23 8.04
C GLN A 302 -7.46 21.06 7.62
N GLU A 303 -7.83 21.66 6.49
CA GLU A 303 -9.17 21.50 5.93
C GLU A 303 -9.45 20.04 5.51
N ARG A 304 -8.49 19.34 4.89
CA ARG A 304 -8.65 17.91 4.56
C ARG A 304 -8.82 17.03 5.80
N ILE A 305 -8.10 17.34 6.88
CA ILE A 305 -8.28 16.66 8.17
C ILE A 305 -9.71 16.87 8.67
N ARG A 306 -10.18 18.11 8.68
CA ARG A 306 -11.56 18.45 9.11
C ARG A 306 -12.61 17.72 8.27
N MET A 307 -12.50 17.78 6.94
CA MET A 307 -13.41 17.08 6.02
C MET A 307 -13.41 15.57 6.26
N GLY A 308 -12.24 14.96 6.47
CA GLY A 308 -12.10 13.55 6.78
C GLY A 308 -12.80 13.16 8.08
N LEU A 309 -12.58 13.92 9.16
CA LEU A 309 -13.18 13.66 10.48
C LEU A 309 -14.70 13.84 10.50
N GLN A 310 -15.24 14.70 9.63
CA GLN A 310 -16.68 14.99 9.53
C GLN A 310 -17.39 14.19 8.42
N GLY A 311 -16.66 13.35 7.67
CA GLY A 311 -17.25 12.59 6.56
C GLY A 311 -17.74 13.46 5.39
N LEU A 312 -17.25 14.71 5.29
CA LEU A 312 -17.55 15.69 4.23
C LEU A 312 -16.62 15.59 3.01
N CYS A 313 -15.87 14.49 2.91
CA CYS A 313 -15.07 14.17 1.72
C CYS A 313 -15.88 13.29 0.76
N PRO A 314 -15.40 13.04 -0.48
CA PRO A 314 -16.06 12.13 -1.43
C PRO A 314 -16.27 10.69 -0.92
N ARG A 315 -15.62 10.34 0.21
CA ARG A 315 -15.53 8.99 0.81
C ARG A 315 -14.85 8.00 -0.13
N CYS A 316 -14.00 7.15 0.42
CA CYS A 316 -13.26 6.16 -0.36
C CYS A 316 -12.92 4.96 0.49
N TYR A 317 -12.61 3.84 -0.13
CA TYR A 317 -12.15 2.62 0.55
C TYR A 317 -10.62 2.46 0.43
N ALA A 318 -9.89 3.56 0.22
CA ALA A 318 -8.44 3.55 0.07
C ALA A 318 -7.79 2.96 1.31
N TYR A 319 -6.90 1.98 1.13
CA TYR A 319 -6.33 1.26 2.27
C TYR A 319 -5.04 1.89 2.82
N HIS A 320 -4.49 2.90 2.15
CA HIS A 320 -3.23 3.55 2.51
C HIS A 320 -3.30 4.20 3.91
N GLY A 321 -2.67 3.57 4.92
CA GLY A 321 -2.69 4.01 6.32
C GLY A 321 -4.06 3.87 7.03
N PHE A 322 -5.03 3.23 6.38
CA PHE A 322 -6.46 3.43 6.64
C PHE A 322 -7.03 2.60 7.81
N LEU A 323 -6.58 1.35 8.03
CA LEU A 323 -7.19 0.51 9.08
C LEU A 323 -6.72 0.77 10.50
N LYS A 324 -5.64 1.51 10.69
CA LYS A 324 -5.20 1.93 12.03
C LYS A 324 -5.95 3.18 12.51
N THR A 325 -6.75 3.81 11.65
CA THR A 325 -7.13 5.22 11.80
C THR A 325 -8.61 5.49 11.49
N VAL A 326 -9.37 4.45 11.15
CA VAL A 326 -10.82 4.52 10.87
C VAL A 326 -11.56 3.89 12.03
N ASN A 327 -12.31 4.74 12.75
CA ASN A 327 -13.21 4.25 13.77
C ASN A 327 -14.47 3.71 13.08
N LEU A 328 -14.66 2.39 13.13
CA LEU A 328 -15.88 1.76 12.62
C LEU A 328 -17.03 1.81 13.64
N GLU A 329 -16.76 2.26 14.87
CA GLU A 329 -17.66 2.15 16.05
C GLU A 329 -18.42 3.44 16.36
N LYS A 330 -18.75 4.25 15.35
CA LYS A 330 -19.88 5.20 15.48
C LYS A 330 -21.04 4.75 14.59
N VAL A 331 -21.63 3.60 14.95
CA VAL A 331 -23.05 3.38 15.30
C VAL A 331 -23.10 2.09 16.11
#